data_AF-A0AB37QGC6-F1
#
_entry.id   AF-A0AB37QGC6-F1
#
_cell.length_a   1.000
_cell.length_b   1.000
_cell.length_c   1.000
_cell.angle_alpha   90.00
_cell.angle_beta   90.00
_cell.angle_gamma   90.00
#
_symmetry.space_group_name_H-M   'P 1'
#
loop_
_entity.id
_entity.type
_entity.pdbx_description
1 polymer ?
#
loop_
_entity_poly.entity_id
_entity_poly.type
_entity_poly.pdbx_seq_one_letter_code
_entity_poly.pdbx_strand_id
1 'polypeptide(L)'
;MSRRLKEEFPWKISERNIMSSQLSSLLHLPAGMQPTPETVELGQKLGKLSRRSRQIFLLSRLDGWSYADIARFMEIDVARVERAMLRAMGKAHTHLPDADQVIQDQASRWYVHLQSPAATASERIEFRHWLDADARHLSAFQNSERVWRLLQAPASLLGASGWHRRKRHAYLVWCVLTAFICSLMVTAEAIS
;
A
#
# COMPACT_ATOMS: atom_id res chain seq x y z
N MET A 1 -30.80 -30.26 28.88
CA MET A 1 -31.37 -29.01 28.32
C MET A 1 -30.25 -27.97 28.23
N SER A 2 -29.19 -28.14 27.43
CA SER A 2 -29.01 -28.02 25.96
C SER A 2 -29.33 -26.64 25.37
N ARG A 3 -28.33 -26.11 24.61
CA ARG A 3 -28.16 -24.81 23.90
C ARG A 3 -27.46 -23.75 24.78
N ARG A 4 -26.14 -23.51 24.73
CA ARG A 4 -25.17 -23.31 23.62
C ARG A 4 -25.61 -22.21 22.64
N LEU A 5 -25.27 -20.96 22.97
CA LEU A 5 -24.98 -19.92 21.97
C LEU A 5 -23.57 -19.42 22.23
N LYS A 6 -22.74 -19.78 21.28
CA LYS A 6 -21.33 -19.47 21.17
C LYS A 6 -21.30 -18.28 20.22
N GLU A 7 -21.23 -17.07 20.77
CA GLU A 7 -21.09 -15.84 19.99
C GLU A 7 -19.64 -15.70 19.53
N GLU A 8 -19.29 -16.54 18.55
CA GLU A 8 -18.08 -16.42 17.75
C GLU A 8 -18.30 -15.27 16.75
N PHE A 9 -17.53 -14.20 16.94
CA PHE A 9 -17.54 -13.03 16.07
C PHE A 9 -17.25 -13.41 14.60
N PRO A 10 -18.07 -12.97 13.64
CA PRO A 10 -18.12 -13.52 12.28
C PRO A 10 -16.95 -13.17 11.34
N TRP A 11 -15.92 -12.44 11.81
CA TRP A 11 -14.74 -12.12 10.98
C TRP A 11 -13.58 -13.13 11.14
N LYS A 12 -13.67 -14.09 12.08
CA LYS A 12 -12.53 -14.95 12.46
C LYS A 12 -12.53 -16.39 11.89
N ILE A 13 -13.54 -16.81 11.12
CA ILE A 13 -13.63 -18.16 10.51
C ILE A 13 -13.63 -18.11 8.96
N SER A 14 -13.68 -16.93 8.36
CA SER A 14 -13.69 -16.77 6.90
C SER A 14 -12.30 -16.50 6.30
N GLU A 15 -11.23 -17.06 6.86
CA GLU A 15 -9.85 -16.77 6.42
C GLU A 15 -9.18 -17.88 5.58
N ARG A 16 -9.79 -19.04 5.33
CA ARG A 16 -9.10 -20.09 4.55
C ARG A 16 -9.85 -20.80 3.42
N ASN A 17 -11.18 -20.77 3.35
CA ASN A 17 -11.89 -21.59 2.34
C ASN A 17 -12.79 -20.84 1.36
N ILE A 18 -13.07 -19.56 1.58
CA ILE A 18 -13.87 -18.75 0.64
C ILE A 18 -12.98 -18.01 -0.37
N MET A 19 -11.71 -17.74 -0.03
CA MET A 19 -10.77 -17.09 -0.95
C MET A 19 -10.30 -18.02 -2.08
N SER A 20 -10.20 -19.33 -1.89
CA SER A 20 -9.70 -20.24 -2.93
C SER A 20 -10.66 -20.41 -4.11
N SER A 21 -11.98 -20.47 -3.87
CA SER A 21 -12.97 -20.60 -4.95
C SER A 21 -13.17 -19.29 -5.72
N GLN A 22 -13.02 -18.14 -5.07
CA GLN A 22 -13.09 -16.81 -5.71
C GLN A 22 -11.79 -16.45 -6.46
N LEU A 23 -10.64 -16.99 -6.03
CA LEU A 23 -9.36 -16.82 -6.73
C LEU A 23 -9.30 -17.64 -8.04
N SER A 24 -9.97 -18.79 -8.12
CA SER A 24 -10.06 -19.56 -9.38
C SER A 24 -10.88 -18.85 -10.47
N SER A 25 -11.87 -18.04 -10.11
CA SER A 25 -12.60 -17.21 -11.08
C SER A 25 -11.83 -15.95 -11.49
N LEU A 26 -10.96 -15.41 -10.62
CA LEU A 26 -10.08 -14.27 -10.92
C LEU A 26 -8.87 -14.62 -11.82
N LEU A 27 -8.59 -15.91 -12.03
CA LEU A 27 -7.56 -16.38 -12.97
C LEU A 27 -8.02 -16.35 -14.44
N HIS A 28 -9.30 -16.08 -14.71
CA HIS A 28 -9.72 -15.65 -16.06
C HIS A 28 -9.35 -14.18 -16.24
N LEU A 29 -8.08 -13.95 -16.54
CA LEU A 29 -7.55 -12.68 -17.02
C LEU A 29 -8.23 -12.37 -18.36
N PRO A 30 -9.07 -11.32 -18.50
CA PRO A 30 -9.36 -10.82 -19.82
C PRO A 30 -8.04 -10.17 -20.29
N ALA A 31 -7.37 -10.87 -21.20
CA ALA A 31 -6.27 -10.32 -21.97
C ALA A 31 -6.80 -9.08 -22.71
N GLY A 32 -6.60 -7.88 -22.13
CA GLY A 32 -6.94 -6.62 -22.79
C GLY A 32 -7.76 -5.62 -21.99
N MET A 33 -7.58 -5.48 -20.68
CA MET A 33 -8.04 -4.24 -20.02
C MET A 33 -7.11 -3.10 -20.46
N GLN A 34 -7.45 -2.47 -21.58
CA GLN A 34 -6.82 -1.21 -21.98
C GLN A 34 -6.94 -0.25 -20.80
N PRO A 35 -5.84 0.40 -20.39
CA PRO A 35 -5.88 1.32 -19.27
C PRO A 35 -6.86 2.44 -19.63
N THR A 36 -7.94 2.57 -18.84
CA THR A 36 -8.89 3.66 -19.03
C THR A 36 -8.15 4.99 -18.87
N PRO A 37 -8.57 6.07 -19.55
CA PRO A 37 -7.89 7.37 -19.46
C PRO A 37 -7.72 7.83 -18.00
N GLU A 38 -8.71 7.57 -17.15
CA GLU A 38 -8.66 7.84 -15.71
C GLU A 38 -7.53 7.09 -14.98
N THR A 39 -7.28 5.83 -15.34
CA THR A 39 -6.17 5.05 -14.75
C THR A 39 -4.81 5.57 -15.19
N VAL A 40 -4.69 6.04 -16.44
CA VAL A 40 -3.45 6.64 -16.96
C VAL A 40 -3.17 7.96 -16.25
N GLU A 41 -4.17 8.83 -16.15
CA GLU A 41 -4.06 10.11 -15.43
C GLU A 41 -3.67 9.91 -13.97
N LEU A 42 -4.31 8.96 -13.28
CA LEU A 42 -4.00 8.65 -11.89
C LEU A 42 -2.59 8.06 -11.76
N GLY A 43 -2.18 7.20 -12.70
CA GLY A 43 -0.80 6.71 -12.80
C GLY A 43 0.23 7.83 -12.95
N GLN A 44 -0.04 8.83 -13.79
CA GLN A 44 0.80 10.01 -13.95
C GLN A 44 0.87 10.85 -12.67
N LYS A 45 -0.28 11.09 -12.00
CA LYS A 45 -0.35 11.81 -10.71
C LYS A 45 0.46 11.09 -9.62
N LEU A 46 0.37 9.77 -9.55
CA LEU A 46 1.17 8.92 -8.65
C LEU A 46 2.65 8.90 -9.05
N GLY A 47 2.96 9.02 -10.34
CA GLY A 47 4.31 9.17 -10.88
C GLY A 47 5.08 10.37 -10.30
N LYS A 48 4.36 11.44 -9.95
CA LYS A 48 4.91 12.65 -9.29
C LYS A 48 5.36 12.40 -7.84
N LEU A 49 4.98 11.28 -7.22
CA LEU A 49 5.46 10.93 -5.90
C LEU A 49 6.95 10.60 -5.92
N SER A 50 7.62 10.84 -4.79
CA SER A 50 9.02 10.45 -4.63
C SER A 50 9.21 8.97 -4.96
N ARG A 51 10.35 8.59 -5.55
CA ARG A 51 10.61 7.19 -5.91
C ARG A 51 10.54 6.26 -4.70
N ARG A 52 10.83 6.76 -3.48
CA ARG A 52 10.70 6.01 -2.23
C ARG A 52 9.23 5.76 -1.86
N SER A 53 8.38 6.80 -1.92
CA SER A 53 6.94 6.67 -1.68
C SER A 53 6.26 5.76 -2.70
N ARG A 54 6.66 5.84 -3.98
CA ARG A 54 6.19 4.91 -5.01
C ARG A 54 6.58 3.47 -4.70
N GLN A 55 7.80 3.22 -4.22
CA GLN A 55 8.23 1.88 -3.85
C GLN A 55 7.38 1.31 -2.71
N ILE A 56 7.15 2.09 -1.65
CA ILE A 56 6.25 1.72 -0.54
C ILE A 56 4.86 1.36 -1.05
N PHE A 57 4.29 2.24 -1.88
CA PHE A 57 2.97 2.05 -2.45
C PHE A 57 2.87 0.76 -3.29
N LEU A 58 3.87 0.50 -4.13
CA LEU A 58 3.89 -0.70 -4.98
C LEU A 58 4.05 -1.98 -4.16
N LEU A 59 4.94 -1.99 -3.16
CA LEU A 59 5.10 -3.13 -2.25
C LEU A 59 3.81 -3.46 -1.49
N SER A 60 3.05 -2.44 -1.09
CA SER A 60 1.75 -2.65 -0.44
C SER A 60 0.68 -3.13 -1.43
N ARG A 61 0.53 -2.46 -2.59
CA ARG A 61 -0.60 -2.70 -3.50
C ARG A 61 -0.42 -3.88 -4.44
N LEU A 62 0.79 -4.10 -4.96
CA LEU A 62 1.05 -5.20 -5.90
C LEU A 62 1.51 -6.46 -5.19
N ASP A 63 2.33 -6.32 -4.15
CA ASP A 63 2.93 -7.47 -3.48
C ASP A 63 2.17 -7.92 -2.24
N GLY A 64 1.21 -7.12 -1.77
CA GLY A 64 0.41 -7.43 -0.58
C GLY A 64 1.21 -7.40 0.72
N TRP A 65 2.36 -6.72 0.75
CA TRP A 65 3.19 -6.69 1.96
C TRP A 65 2.54 -5.90 3.08
N SER A 66 2.69 -6.39 4.31
CA SER A 66 2.26 -5.67 5.50
C SER A 66 3.11 -4.41 5.72
N TYR A 67 2.58 -3.41 6.41
CA TYR A 67 3.34 -2.19 6.67
C TYR A 67 4.59 -2.45 7.53
N ALA A 68 4.53 -3.44 8.43
CA ALA A 68 5.67 -3.88 9.23
C ALA A 68 6.78 -4.49 8.35
N ASP A 69 6.41 -5.30 7.35
CA ASP A 69 7.38 -5.91 6.45
C ASP A 69 8.00 -4.88 5.49
N ILE A 70 7.20 -3.94 5.01
CA ILE A 70 7.71 -2.81 4.20
C ILE A 70 8.66 -1.93 5.03
N ALA A 71 8.27 -1.61 6.27
CA ALA A 71 9.10 -0.87 7.21
C ALA A 71 10.45 -1.56 7.45
N ARG A 72 10.43 -2.88 7.72
CA ARG A 72 11.64 -3.69 7.89
C ARG A 72 12.49 -3.74 6.63
N PHE A 73 11.88 -3.93 5.46
CA PHE A 73 12.59 -4.03 4.19
C PHE A 73 13.22 -2.70 3.74
N MET A 74 12.55 -1.59 4.02
CA MET A 74 13.02 -0.26 3.67
C MET A 74 13.82 0.40 4.78
N GLU A 75 13.99 -0.25 5.94
CA GLU A 75 14.68 0.29 7.12
C GLU A 75 14.10 1.65 7.55
N ILE A 76 12.77 1.72 7.68
CA ILE A 76 12.04 2.93 8.11
C ILE A 76 10.96 2.58 9.13
N ASP A 77 10.50 3.61 9.82
CA ASP A 77 9.35 3.54 10.72
C ASP A 77 8.01 3.32 9.98
N VAL A 78 7.08 2.61 10.62
CA VAL A 78 5.73 2.32 10.10
C VAL A 78 4.94 3.60 9.85
N ALA A 79 5.06 4.64 10.68
CA ALA A 79 4.40 5.92 10.46
C ALA A 79 4.89 6.61 9.17
N ARG A 80 6.10 6.28 8.68
CA ARG A 80 6.58 6.76 7.38
C ARG A 80 5.95 6.01 6.22
N VAL A 81 5.66 4.71 6.40
CA VAL A 81 4.89 3.91 5.45
C VAL A 81 3.46 4.44 5.34
N GLU A 82 2.78 4.64 6.47
CA GLU A 82 1.43 5.21 6.52
C GLU A 82 1.35 6.57 5.83
N ARG A 83 2.25 7.50 6.15
CA ARG A 83 2.33 8.81 5.47
C ARG A 83 2.53 8.69 3.96
N ALA A 84 3.29 7.70 3.49
CA ALA A 84 3.45 7.47 2.06
C ALA A 84 2.15 6.96 1.42
N MET A 85 1.41 6.10 2.10
CA MET A 85 0.11 5.61 1.62
C MET A 85 -0.96 6.70 1.62
N LEU A 86 -1.00 7.55 2.65
CA LEU A 86 -1.89 8.72 2.69
C LEU A 86 -1.61 9.69 1.54
N ARG A 87 -0.34 9.92 1.21
CA ARG A 87 0.04 10.74 0.05
C ARG A 87 -0.42 10.11 -1.27
N ALA A 88 -0.39 8.79 -1.40
CA ALA A 88 -0.90 8.10 -2.59
C ALA A 88 -2.42 8.25 -2.71
N MET A 89 -3.16 8.06 -1.61
CA MET A 89 -4.61 8.27 -1.57
C MET A 89 -5.00 9.73 -1.84
N GLY A 90 -4.28 10.69 -1.27
CA GLY A 90 -4.53 12.12 -1.50
C GLY A 90 -4.37 12.55 -2.97
N LYS A 91 -3.60 11.82 -3.79
CA LYS A 91 -3.51 12.08 -5.24
C LYS A 91 -4.71 11.58 -6.04
N ALA A 92 -5.50 10.68 -5.47
CA ALA A 92 -6.69 10.11 -6.08
C ALA A 92 -7.98 10.84 -5.68
N HIS A 93 -7.98 11.56 -4.56
CA HIS A 93 -9.12 12.37 -4.17
C HIS A 93 -9.32 13.54 -5.16
N THR A 94 -10.55 13.69 -5.63
CA THR A 94 -11.02 14.87 -6.38
C THR A 94 -11.28 16.02 -5.41
N HIS A 95 -11.51 17.23 -5.93
CA HIS A 95 -11.75 18.41 -5.10
C HIS A 95 -13.11 18.27 -4.37
N LEU A 96 -13.10 17.95 -3.07
CA LEU A 96 -14.27 18.00 -2.20
C LEU A 96 -14.43 19.41 -1.59
N PRO A 97 -15.64 19.79 -1.11
CA PRO A 97 -15.81 20.93 -0.23
C PRO A 97 -14.91 20.82 1.02
N ASP A 98 -14.45 21.95 1.55
CA ASP A 98 -13.42 22.00 2.62
C ASP A 98 -13.82 21.21 3.89
N ALA A 99 -15.10 21.28 4.28
CA ALA A 99 -15.62 20.53 5.43
C ALA A 99 -15.60 19.00 5.20
N ASP A 100 -15.93 18.55 3.98
CA ASP A 100 -15.90 17.13 3.63
C ASP A 100 -14.45 16.65 3.42
N GLN A 101 -13.55 17.54 3.02
CA GLN A 101 -12.13 17.23 2.86
C GLN A 101 -11.47 16.88 4.20
N VAL A 102 -11.79 17.59 5.28
CA VAL A 102 -11.29 17.26 6.63
C VAL A 102 -11.76 15.88 7.07
N ILE A 103 -13.04 15.56 6.87
CA ILE A 103 -13.61 14.25 7.20
C ILE A 103 -12.98 13.16 6.32
N GLN A 104 -12.77 13.44 5.03
CA GLN A 104 -12.16 12.51 4.09
C GLN A 104 -10.69 12.22 4.41
N ASP A 105 -9.95 13.22 4.90
CA ASP A 105 -8.57 13.05 5.36
C ASP A 105 -8.52 12.19 6.63
N GLN A 106 -9.44 12.39 7.58
CA GLN A 106 -9.57 11.54 8.75
C GLN A 106 -9.92 10.10 8.37
N ALA A 107 -10.89 9.92 7.47
CA ALA A 107 -11.28 8.61 6.96
C ALA A 107 -10.11 7.87 6.30
N SER A 108 -9.30 8.59 5.50
CA SER A 108 -8.13 8.03 4.85
C SER A 108 -7.05 7.62 5.86
N ARG A 109 -6.86 8.40 6.92
CA ARG A 109 -5.96 8.06 8.05
C ARG A 109 -6.40 6.79 8.74
N TRP A 110 -7.67 6.70 9.12
CA TRP A 110 -8.22 5.49 9.72
C TRP A 110 -8.09 4.28 8.80
N TYR A 111 -8.42 4.44 7.52
CA TYR A 111 -8.33 3.36 6.55
C TYR A 111 -6.90 2.83 6.42
N VAL A 112 -5.91 3.71 6.25
CA VAL A 112 -4.49 3.33 6.15
C VAL A 112 -4.00 2.68 7.45
N HIS A 113 -4.28 3.30 8.59
CA HIS A 113 -3.81 2.81 9.88
C HIS A 113 -4.34 1.40 10.19
N LEU A 114 -5.62 1.14 9.89
CA LEU A 114 -6.24 -0.18 10.09
C LEU A 114 -5.72 -1.27 9.15
N GLN A 115 -4.98 -0.94 8.08
CA GLN A 115 -4.27 -1.94 7.27
C GLN A 115 -3.05 -2.53 7.99
N SER A 116 -2.55 -1.85 9.03
CA SER A 116 -1.46 -2.38 9.83
C SER A 116 -1.99 -3.42 10.82
N PRO A 117 -1.45 -4.66 10.83
CA PRO A 117 -1.85 -5.68 11.81
C PRO A 117 -1.49 -5.28 13.26
N ALA A 118 -0.72 -4.20 13.46
CA ALA A 118 -0.36 -3.67 14.76
C ALA A 118 -1.45 -2.79 15.42
N ALA A 119 -2.57 -2.51 14.73
CA ALA A 119 -3.66 -1.71 15.29
C ALA A 119 -4.23 -2.36 16.56
N THR A 120 -4.01 -1.69 17.69
CA THR A 120 -4.33 -2.09 19.05
C THR A 120 -5.84 -2.11 19.31
N ALA A 121 -6.25 -2.77 20.39
CA ALA A 121 -7.65 -2.78 20.79
C ALA A 121 -8.18 -1.36 21.11
N SER A 122 -7.34 -0.48 21.68
CA SER A 122 -7.70 0.90 21.99
C SER A 122 -7.98 1.70 20.71
N GLU A 123 -7.10 1.62 19.71
CA GLU A 123 -7.28 2.31 18.42
C GLU A 123 -8.55 1.85 17.69
N ARG A 124 -8.95 0.57 17.86
CA ARG A 124 -10.21 0.06 17.30
C ARG A 124 -11.44 0.62 18.01
N ILE A 125 -11.35 0.88 19.31
CA ILE A 125 -12.42 1.54 20.08
C ILE A 125 -12.51 3.02 19.67
N GLU A 126 -11.38 3.71 19.53
CA GLU A 126 -11.34 5.10 19.03
C GLU A 126 -11.93 5.21 17.62
N PHE A 127 -11.58 4.27 16.73
CA PHE A 127 -12.18 4.21 15.40
C PHE A 127 -13.69 4.02 15.45
N ARG A 128 -14.19 3.16 16.34
CA ARG A 128 -15.63 2.95 16.53
C ARG A 128 -16.32 4.24 16.99
N HIS A 129 -15.76 4.91 18.01
CA HIS A 129 -16.28 6.19 18.48
C HIS A 129 -16.28 7.24 17.39
N TRP A 130 -15.24 7.28 16.56
CA TRP A 130 -15.20 8.16 15.40
C TRP A 130 -16.33 7.82 14.42
N LEU A 131 -16.52 6.54 14.05
CA LEU A 131 -17.60 6.14 13.14
C LEU A 131 -19.00 6.49 13.65
N ASP A 132 -19.24 6.33 14.96
CA ASP A 132 -20.56 6.53 15.56
C ASP A 132 -20.89 8.03 15.78
N ALA A 133 -19.90 8.93 15.68
CA ALA A 133 -20.08 10.36 15.94
C ALA A 133 -20.85 11.12 14.84
N ASP A 134 -20.73 10.72 13.57
CA ASP A 134 -21.39 11.37 12.43
C ASP A 134 -21.60 10.38 11.29
N ALA A 135 -22.80 10.36 10.70
CA ALA A 135 -23.11 9.52 9.54
C ALA A 135 -22.20 9.79 8.33
N ARG A 136 -21.66 11.00 8.20
CA ARG A 136 -20.70 11.39 7.16
C ARG A 136 -19.35 10.69 7.31
N HIS A 137 -18.98 10.23 8.50
CA HIS A 137 -17.74 9.49 8.71
C HIS A 137 -17.77 8.14 8.02
N LEU A 138 -18.92 7.45 8.02
CA LEU A 138 -19.09 6.18 7.32
C LEU A 138 -18.96 6.35 5.80
N SER A 139 -19.61 7.37 5.23
CA SER A 139 -19.54 7.62 3.78
C SER A 139 -18.13 7.99 3.34
N ALA A 140 -17.42 8.80 4.12
CA ALA A 140 -16.02 9.13 3.88
C ALA A 140 -15.09 7.91 3.96
N PHE A 141 -15.31 7.03 4.95
CA PHE A 141 -14.56 5.77 5.08
C PHE A 141 -14.79 4.82 3.91
N GLN A 142 -16.04 4.66 3.46
CA GLN A 142 -16.38 3.90 2.25
C GLN A 142 -15.73 4.51 1.00
N ASN A 143 -15.64 5.84 0.92
CA ASN A 143 -14.95 6.51 -0.17
C ASN A 143 -13.44 6.21 -0.15
N SER A 144 -12.81 6.21 1.02
CA SER A 144 -11.41 5.81 1.18
C SER A 144 -11.16 4.37 0.70
N GLU A 145 -12.08 3.44 0.96
CA GLU A 145 -12.00 2.07 0.44
C GLU A 145 -12.16 2.00 -1.08
N ARG A 146 -13.08 2.77 -1.66
CA ARG A 146 -13.26 2.85 -3.12
C ARG A 146 -11.99 3.38 -3.78
N VAL A 147 -11.44 4.48 -3.26
CA VAL A 147 -10.17 5.06 -3.73
C VAL A 147 -9.05 4.03 -3.64
N TRP A 148 -8.96 3.29 -2.53
CA TRP A 148 -7.96 2.25 -2.35
C TRP A 148 -8.03 1.15 -3.43
N ARG A 149 -9.24 0.72 -3.79
CA ARG A 149 -9.46 -0.24 -4.88
C ARG A 149 -9.09 0.33 -6.24
N LEU A 150 -9.48 1.56 -6.54
CA LEU A 150 -9.16 2.25 -7.80
C LEU A 150 -7.66 2.39 -8.02
N LEU A 151 -6.88 2.52 -6.95
CA LEU A 151 -5.41 2.62 -6.99
C LEU A 151 -4.70 1.33 -7.47
N GLN A 152 -5.39 0.18 -7.57
CA GLN A 152 -4.76 -1.07 -8.01
C GLN A 152 -4.31 -1.03 -9.47
N ALA A 153 -5.18 -0.60 -10.38
CA ALA A 153 -4.87 -0.50 -11.81
C ALA A 153 -3.67 0.41 -12.11
N PRO A 154 -3.59 1.66 -11.59
CA PRO A 154 -2.43 2.51 -11.82
C PRO A 154 -1.17 2.01 -11.10
N ALA A 155 -1.30 1.25 -10.00
CA ALA A 155 -0.15 0.58 -9.40
C ALA A 155 0.46 -0.44 -10.37
N SER A 156 -0.37 -1.24 -11.06
CA SER A 156 0.10 -2.21 -12.05
C SER A 156 0.85 -1.54 -13.20
N LEU A 157 0.33 -0.41 -13.71
CA LEU A 157 1.01 0.37 -14.76
C LEU A 157 2.38 0.89 -14.28
N LEU A 158 2.46 1.44 -13.07
CA LEU A 158 3.71 1.97 -12.50
C LEU A 158 4.72 0.89 -12.10
N GLY A 159 4.22 -0.30 -11.74
CA GLY A 159 4.99 -1.43 -11.26
C GLY A 159 5.44 -2.40 -12.34
N ALA A 160 5.02 -2.21 -13.59
CA ALA A 160 5.24 -3.15 -14.69
C ALA A 160 6.70 -3.57 -14.90
N SER A 161 7.66 -2.68 -14.62
CA SER A 161 9.10 -3.00 -14.74
C SER A 161 9.71 -3.72 -13.53
N GLY A 162 8.94 -4.01 -12.48
CA GLY A 162 9.39 -4.80 -11.32
C GLY A 162 10.45 -4.12 -10.43
N TRP A 163 10.82 -2.87 -10.71
CA TRP A 163 11.89 -2.14 -10.02
C TRP A 163 11.67 -2.00 -8.50
N HIS A 164 10.41 -2.05 -8.05
CA HIS A 164 10.02 -1.83 -6.66
C HIS A 164 10.49 -2.93 -5.71
N ARG A 165 10.72 -4.16 -6.21
CA ARG A 165 11.21 -5.28 -5.40
C ARG A 165 12.72 -5.22 -5.10
N ARG A 166 13.48 -4.39 -5.81
CA ARG A 166 14.95 -4.37 -5.69
C ARG A 166 15.41 -3.54 -4.48
N LYS A 167 16.28 -4.14 -3.64
CA LYS A 167 17.00 -3.43 -2.58
C LYS A 167 18.09 -2.55 -3.18
N ARG A 168 17.95 -1.22 -3.07
CA ARG A 168 18.91 -0.26 -3.64
C ARG A 168 20.33 -0.39 -3.08
N HIS A 169 20.45 -0.75 -1.80
CA HIS A 169 21.75 -0.87 -1.15
C HIS A 169 22.60 -1.98 -1.75
N ALA A 170 22.01 -3.09 -2.19
CA ALA A 170 22.75 -4.15 -2.86
C ALA A 170 23.41 -3.65 -4.16
N TYR A 171 22.69 -2.81 -4.93
CA TYR A 171 23.24 -2.22 -6.16
C TYR A 171 24.34 -1.19 -5.87
N LEU A 172 24.17 -0.34 -4.85
CA LEU A 172 25.19 0.64 -4.48
C LEU A 172 26.44 -0.02 -3.91
N VAL A 173 26.30 -1.03 -3.05
CA VAL A 173 27.43 -1.82 -2.53
C VAL A 173 28.15 -2.53 -3.67
N TRP A 174 27.40 -3.11 -4.61
CA TRP A 174 27.99 -3.70 -5.82
C TRP A 174 28.80 -2.69 -6.63
N CYS A 175 28.26 -1.48 -6.88
CA CYS A 175 28.98 -0.43 -7.60
C CYS A 175 30.26 0.02 -6.88
N VAL A 176 30.22 0.19 -5.56
CA VAL A 176 31.40 0.56 -4.76
C VAL A 176 32.45 -0.55 -4.81
N LEU A 177 32.03 -1.81 -4.70
CA LEU A 177 32.93 -2.96 -4.75
C LEU A 177 33.56 -3.10 -6.14
N THR A 178 32.80 -2.91 -7.22
CA THR A 178 33.34 -2.90 -8.58
C THR A 178 34.31 -1.74 -8.80
N ALA A 179 33.99 -0.54 -8.31
CA ALA A 179 34.88 0.61 -8.42
C ALA A 179 36.19 0.38 -7.65
N PHE A 180 36.11 -0.22 -6.46
CA PHE A 180 37.27 -0.59 -5.66
C PHE A 180 38.17 -1.62 -6.38
N ILE A 181 37.57 -2.67 -6.96
CA ILE A 181 38.33 -3.67 -7.75
C ILE A 181 38.98 -3.02 -8.98
N CYS A 182 38.26 -2.14 -9.70
CA CYS A 182 38.83 -1.41 -10.83
C CYS A 182 40.01 -0.52 -10.40
N SER A 183 39.92 0.17 -9.26
CA SER A 183 41.03 0.94 -8.71
C SER A 183 42.22 0.06 -8.36
N LEU A 184 42.00 -1.14 -7.80
CA LEU A 184 43.07 -2.10 -7.49
C LEU A 184 43.79 -2.61 -8.75
N MET A 185 43.04 -2.92 -9.82
CA MET A 185 43.66 -3.32 -11.10
C MET A 185 44.50 -2.20 -11.71
N VAL A 186 44.01 -0.96 -11.69
CA VAL A 186 44.78 0.21 -12.19
C VAL A 186 46.06 0.42 -11.39
N THR A 187 46.04 0.21 -10.07
CA THR A 187 47.26 0.31 -9.26
C THR A 187 48.23 -0.86 -9.49
N ALA A 188 47.75 -2.06 -9.82
CA ALA A 188 48.63 -3.21 -10.09
C ALA A 188 49.43 -3.05 -11.40
N GLU A 189 48.83 -2.47 -12.43
CA GLU A 189 49.51 -2.15 -13.70
C GLU A 189 50.53 -1.00 -13.56
N ALA A 190 50.34 -0.09 -12.61
CA ALA A 190 51.25 1.05 -12.41
C ALA A 190 52.53 0.71 -11.62
N ILE A 191 52.59 -0.49 -11.02
CA ILE A 191 53.72 -0.94 -10.17
C ILE A 191 54.55 -2.04 -10.86
N SER A 192 54.13 -2.50 -12.06
CA SER A 192 54.91 -3.38 -12.93
C SER A 192 55.70 -2.60 -13.98
#